data_AF-A0A2V7R7J7-F1
#
_entry.id   AF-A0A2V7R7J7-F1
#
_cell.length_a   1.000
_cell.length_b   1.000
_cell.length_c   1.000
_cell.angle_alpha   90.00
_cell.angle_beta   90.00
_cell.angle_gamma   90.00
#
_symmetry.space_group_name_H-M   'P 1'
#
loop_
_entity.id
_entity.type
_entity.pdbx_description
1 polymer ?
#
loop_
_entity_poly.entity_id
_entity_poly.type
_entity_poly.pdbx_seq_one_letter_code
_entity_poly.pdbx_strand_id
1 'polypeptide(L)'
;MLIVTSAPPTLHRTRRFGLVDLATVVALAGLLFGVLQLGREWSGASRPAIVIDLSPWALPRYTFYSLSRGLLAYVLSLAFTLTYGYWAAKDRIAERVLVPLLDILQSIPVLGFMPGLILALVALFPHNNIGLELAAVIMIFTGQAWNMTFSYYHSLRSVPDDLREVAAVYRFSWWQRLKWLELPYATLGLVWNSMLSMAGGWFFLMINEAFRLGDRDFRLPGIGSYMSVAVDQGRTDAMLYAIGAMTLMIVAVDQVLWRPVVVWAQKFRVEEGGTQEKMSSWFLNWLRRSRLLAVLRQLGRRVGTRLARRRAIRPGPTTQPVAARQPAAWLGVILLALLLAALAFGAWKLTHVLRRVPAVEWGTLGGAAAWTLGRVLLATALGTL
;
A
#
# COMPACT_ATOMS: atom_id res chain seq x y z
N MET A 1 25.12 -5.03 -66.11
CA MET A 1 26.10 -4.77 -65.03
C MET A 1 25.38 -3.93 -63.97
N LEU A 2 24.76 -4.57 -62.99
CA LEU A 2 24.03 -3.92 -61.89
C LEU A 2 24.67 -4.39 -60.58
N ILE A 3 25.27 -3.45 -59.86
CA ILE A 3 26.04 -3.65 -58.65
C ILE A 3 25.07 -3.99 -57.52
N VAL A 4 25.14 -5.22 -57.02
CA VAL A 4 24.46 -5.66 -55.80
C VAL A 4 25.20 -5.05 -54.61
N THR A 5 24.61 -4.04 -53.97
CA THR A 5 25.11 -3.52 -52.69
C THR A 5 24.73 -4.51 -51.58
N SER A 6 25.70 -5.31 -51.15
CA SER A 6 25.59 -6.15 -49.96
C SER A 6 25.50 -5.29 -48.70
N ALA A 7 24.41 -5.43 -47.93
CA ALA A 7 24.30 -4.87 -46.59
C ALA A 7 25.38 -5.46 -45.66
N PRO A 8 25.98 -4.67 -44.75
CA PRO A 8 27.02 -5.17 -43.85
C PRO A 8 26.44 -6.17 -42.84
N PRO A 9 27.18 -7.23 -42.48
CA PRO A 9 26.75 -8.20 -41.49
C PRO A 9 26.63 -7.53 -40.12
N THR A 10 25.41 -7.52 -39.56
CA THR A 10 25.18 -7.14 -38.17
C THR A 10 25.81 -8.21 -37.28
N LEU A 11 27.05 -7.97 -36.85
CA LEU A 11 27.71 -8.76 -35.82
C LEU A 11 26.81 -8.78 -34.58
N HIS A 12 26.12 -9.90 -34.36
CA HIS A 12 25.51 -10.23 -33.08
C HIS A 12 26.64 -10.33 -32.05
N ARG A 13 26.98 -9.20 -31.42
CA ARG A 13 27.79 -9.17 -30.21
C ARG A 13 27.01 -9.98 -29.17
N THR A 14 27.35 -11.25 -29.00
CA THR A 14 26.94 -12.08 -27.87
C THR A 14 27.52 -11.42 -26.63
N ARG A 15 26.77 -10.47 -26.07
CA ARG A 15 27.13 -9.80 -24.84
C ARG A 15 27.09 -10.89 -23.75
N ARG A 16 28.19 -11.06 -23.02
CA ARG A 16 28.40 -12.07 -21.93
C ARG A 16 27.74 -11.65 -20.62
N PHE A 17 27.13 -12.58 -19.87
CA PHE A 17 26.54 -12.34 -18.54
C PHE A 17 27.47 -11.47 -17.68
N GLY A 18 26.93 -10.37 -17.14
CA GLY A 18 27.72 -9.38 -16.39
C GLY A 18 27.46 -9.42 -14.90
N LEU A 19 28.25 -8.64 -14.12
CA LEU A 19 28.04 -8.42 -12.68
C LEU A 19 26.62 -7.94 -12.34
N VAL A 20 25.98 -7.21 -13.27
CA VAL A 20 24.58 -6.77 -13.16
C VAL A 20 23.60 -7.95 -13.13
N ASP A 21 23.85 -8.99 -13.92
CA ASP A 21 22.99 -10.18 -13.97
C ASP A 21 23.19 -11.03 -12.70
N LEU A 22 24.43 -11.16 -12.21
CA LEU A 22 24.72 -11.83 -10.93
C LEU A 22 24.03 -11.13 -9.75
N ALA A 23 24.15 -9.80 -9.65
CA ALA A 23 23.46 -9.03 -8.64
C ALA A 23 21.92 -9.16 -8.73
N THR A 24 21.38 -9.30 -9.95
CA THR A 24 19.94 -9.56 -10.15
C THR A 24 19.54 -10.94 -9.63
N VAL A 25 20.34 -11.99 -9.88
CA VAL A 25 20.09 -13.35 -9.37
C VAL A 25 20.14 -13.39 -7.85
N VAL A 26 21.15 -12.76 -7.24
CA VAL A 26 21.27 -12.67 -5.78
C VAL A 26 20.07 -11.94 -5.17
N ALA A 27 19.63 -10.83 -5.78
CA ALA A 27 18.43 -10.12 -5.33
C ALA A 27 17.16 -10.97 -5.42
N LEU A 28 16.98 -11.73 -6.50
CA LEU A 28 15.84 -12.64 -6.67
C LEU A 28 15.88 -13.81 -5.67
N ALA A 29 17.04 -14.39 -5.44
CA ALA A 29 17.22 -15.46 -4.45
C ALA A 29 16.96 -14.94 -3.02
N GLY A 30 17.44 -13.75 -2.69
CA GLY A 30 17.17 -13.08 -1.41
C GLY A 30 15.68 -12.79 -1.21
N LEU A 31 14.99 -12.33 -2.26
CA LEU A 31 13.54 -12.12 -2.22
C LEU A 31 12.78 -13.43 -2.02
N LEU A 32 13.14 -14.49 -2.74
CA LEU A 32 12.53 -15.82 -2.57
C LEU A 32 12.75 -16.36 -1.16
N PHE A 33 13.97 -16.27 -0.65
CA PHE A 33 14.31 -16.67 0.72
C PHE A 33 13.52 -15.87 1.75
N GLY A 34 13.35 -14.57 1.52
CA GLY A 34 12.52 -13.69 2.35
C GLY A 34 11.06 -14.12 2.36
N VAL A 35 10.47 -14.44 1.20
CA VAL A 35 9.10 -14.95 1.10
C VAL A 35 8.93 -16.27 1.86
N LEU A 36 9.91 -17.18 1.76
CA LEU A 36 9.90 -18.44 2.50
C LEU A 36 9.99 -18.22 4.03
N GLN A 37 10.81 -17.27 4.48
CA GLN A 37 10.86 -16.90 5.90
C GLN A 37 9.55 -16.30 6.38
N LEU A 38 8.93 -15.41 5.59
CA LEU A 38 7.64 -14.81 5.93
C LEU A 38 6.56 -15.89 6.08
N GLY A 39 6.51 -16.83 5.13
CA GLY A 39 5.59 -17.97 5.18
C GLY A 39 5.77 -18.81 6.44
N ARG A 40 7.02 -19.09 6.84
CA ARG A 40 7.32 -19.83 8.08
C ARG A 40 6.94 -19.07 9.34
N GLU A 41 7.13 -17.76 9.37
CA GLU A 41 6.77 -16.91 10.52
C GLU A 41 5.25 -16.86 10.71
N TRP A 42 4.52 -16.68 9.60
CA TRP A 42 3.05 -16.63 9.60
C TRP A 42 2.45 -17.99 9.95
N SER A 43 3.00 -19.09 9.43
CA SER A 43 2.57 -20.45 9.73
C SER A 43 3.12 -21.00 11.04
N GLY A 44 3.95 -20.23 11.75
CA GLY A 44 4.53 -20.64 13.03
C GLY A 44 3.47 -20.72 14.12
N ALA A 45 3.69 -21.61 15.09
CA ALA A 45 2.82 -21.71 16.26
C ALA A 45 2.74 -20.37 16.99
N SER A 46 1.54 -20.00 17.46
CA SER A 46 1.31 -18.81 18.29
C SER A 46 2.21 -18.84 19.52
N ARG A 47 3.16 -17.89 19.61
CA ARG A 47 4.07 -17.76 20.77
C ARG A 47 3.59 -16.63 21.67
N PRO A 48 3.14 -16.91 22.90
CA PRO A 48 2.64 -15.87 23.82
C PRO A 48 3.72 -14.95 24.40
N ALA A 49 5.02 -15.25 24.20
CA ALA A 49 6.11 -14.35 24.56
C ALA A 49 7.29 -14.56 23.60
N ILE A 50 7.46 -13.64 22.65
CA ILE A 50 8.63 -13.63 21.76
C ILE A 50 9.73 -12.82 22.47
N VAL A 51 10.85 -13.47 22.78
CA VAL A 51 12.05 -12.77 23.24
C VAL A 51 12.68 -12.05 22.04
N ILE A 52 12.76 -10.72 22.12
CA ILE A 52 13.36 -9.89 21.07
C ILE A 52 14.86 -9.79 21.31
N ASP A 53 15.64 -10.15 20.29
CA ASP A 53 17.10 -10.04 20.32
C ASP A 53 17.52 -8.60 20.00
N LEU A 54 18.20 -7.95 20.94
CA LEU A 54 18.73 -6.59 20.78
C LEU A 54 20.10 -6.55 20.10
N SER A 55 20.56 -7.66 19.51
CA SER A 55 21.79 -7.68 18.73
C SER A 55 21.62 -6.88 17.42
N PRO A 56 22.66 -6.16 16.95
CA PRO A 56 22.62 -5.47 15.65
C PRO A 56 22.37 -6.42 14.47
N TRP A 57 22.73 -7.69 14.62
CA TRP A 57 22.54 -8.72 13.59
C TRP A 57 21.09 -9.20 13.46
N ALA A 58 20.25 -8.96 14.47
CA ALA A 58 18.82 -9.23 14.38
C ALA A 58 18.08 -8.19 13.53
N LEU A 59 18.60 -6.96 13.43
CA LEU A 59 17.95 -5.85 12.75
C LEU A 59 17.63 -6.11 11.27
N PRO A 60 18.53 -6.64 10.43
CA PRO A 60 18.18 -6.95 9.04
C PRO A 60 16.95 -7.84 8.90
N ARG A 61 16.79 -8.82 9.79
CA ARG A 61 15.61 -9.71 9.81
C ARG A 61 14.36 -8.97 10.26
N TYR A 62 14.46 -8.19 11.34
CA TYR A 62 13.34 -7.41 11.85
C TYR A 62 12.87 -6.34 10.87
N THR A 63 13.81 -5.61 10.26
CA THR A 63 13.54 -4.65 9.18
C THR A 63 12.86 -5.34 7.99
N PHE A 64 13.29 -6.55 7.62
CA PHE A 64 12.65 -7.30 6.54
C PHE A 64 11.18 -7.64 6.86
N TYR A 65 10.89 -8.12 8.07
CA TYR A 65 9.51 -8.40 8.49
C TYR A 65 8.64 -7.14 8.51
N SER A 66 9.13 -6.05 9.10
CA SER A 66 8.41 -4.76 9.13
C SER A 66 8.16 -4.24 7.71
N LEU A 67 9.16 -4.30 6.83
CA LEU A 67 9.03 -3.90 5.42
C LEU A 67 7.99 -4.76 4.69
N SER A 68 7.99 -6.08 4.92
CA SER A 68 7.06 -7.00 4.26
C SER A 68 5.60 -6.70 4.63
N ARG A 69 5.32 -6.43 5.91
CA ARG A 69 3.98 -6.01 6.38
C ARG A 69 3.57 -4.69 5.74
N GLY A 70 4.47 -3.70 5.75
CA GLY A 70 4.24 -2.39 5.15
C GLY A 70 3.97 -2.45 3.64
N LEU A 71 4.71 -3.28 2.91
CA LEU A 71 4.52 -3.48 1.47
C LEU A 71 3.25 -4.27 1.15
N LEU A 72 2.93 -5.30 1.93
CA LEU A 72 1.70 -6.06 1.76
C LEU A 72 0.47 -5.17 2.01
N ALA A 73 0.49 -4.40 3.08
CA ALA A 73 -0.52 -3.39 3.36
C ALA A 73 -0.61 -2.36 2.21
N TYR A 74 0.51 -1.88 1.70
CA TYR A 74 0.52 -0.91 0.58
C TYR A 74 -0.11 -1.49 -0.70
N VAL A 75 0.18 -2.75 -1.03
CA VAL A 75 -0.44 -3.41 -2.19
C VAL A 75 -1.96 -3.53 -2.01
N LEU A 76 -2.43 -3.87 -0.80
CA LEU A 76 -3.85 -3.91 -0.48
C LEU A 76 -4.48 -2.51 -0.54
N SER A 77 -3.80 -1.49 -0.02
CA SER A 77 -4.23 -0.09 -0.06
C SER A 77 -4.31 0.42 -1.50
N LEU A 78 -3.34 0.10 -2.35
CA LEU A 78 -3.36 0.46 -3.76
C LEU A 78 -4.50 -0.23 -4.50
N ALA A 79 -4.71 -1.53 -4.26
CA ALA A 79 -5.82 -2.27 -4.86
C ALA A 79 -7.18 -1.70 -4.43
N PHE A 80 -7.33 -1.39 -3.14
CA PHE A 80 -8.50 -0.70 -2.59
C PHE A 80 -8.69 0.67 -3.26
N THR A 81 -7.66 1.51 -3.30
CA THR A 81 -7.69 2.83 -3.95
C THR A 81 -8.16 2.74 -5.41
N LEU A 82 -7.56 1.83 -6.19
CA LEU A 82 -7.88 1.69 -7.61
C LEU A 82 -9.29 1.15 -7.87
N THR A 83 -9.87 0.39 -6.94
CA THR A 83 -11.22 -0.17 -7.10
C THR A 83 -12.27 0.76 -6.49
N TYR A 84 -12.12 1.10 -5.22
CA TYR A 84 -13.01 1.95 -4.45
C TYR A 84 -13.07 3.37 -5.02
N GLY A 85 -11.91 4.00 -5.23
CA GLY A 85 -11.84 5.36 -5.77
C GLY A 85 -12.37 5.45 -7.20
N TYR A 86 -12.18 4.40 -8.00
CA TYR A 86 -12.75 4.32 -9.34
C TYR A 86 -14.28 4.25 -9.31
N TRP A 87 -14.83 3.38 -8.47
CA TRP A 87 -16.28 3.22 -8.35
C TRP A 87 -16.94 4.51 -7.83
N ALA A 88 -16.37 5.11 -6.79
CA ALA A 88 -16.81 6.39 -6.26
C ALA A 88 -16.75 7.52 -7.32
N ALA A 89 -15.76 7.52 -8.21
CA ALA A 89 -15.63 8.55 -9.24
C ALA A 89 -16.63 8.42 -10.40
N LYS A 90 -17.09 7.20 -10.70
CA LYS A 90 -17.88 6.91 -11.92
C LYS A 90 -19.37 6.73 -11.68
N ASP A 91 -19.80 6.40 -10.48
CA ASP A 91 -21.20 6.17 -10.14
C ASP A 91 -21.67 7.23 -9.13
N ARG A 92 -22.73 7.96 -9.49
CA ARG A 92 -23.30 9.05 -8.67
C ARG A 92 -23.88 8.54 -7.33
N ILE A 93 -24.42 7.32 -7.31
CA ILE A 93 -24.94 6.72 -6.08
C ILE A 93 -23.77 6.28 -5.22
N ALA A 94 -22.77 5.64 -5.84
CA ALA A 94 -21.57 5.22 -5.14
C ALA A 94 -20.83 6.41 -4.53
N GLU A 95 -20.67 7.51 -5.26
CA GLU A 95 -20.07 8.75 -4.76
C GLU A 95 -20.73 9.25 -3.47
N ARG A 96 -22.06 9.36 -3.48
CA ARG A 96 -22.86 9.86 -2.34
C ARG A 96 -22.78 8.97 -1.10
N VAL A 97 -22.37 7.73 -1.24
CA VAL A 97 -22.26 6.76 -0.14
C VAL A 97 -20.81 6.55 0.26
N LEU A 98 -19.95 6.25 -0.70
CA LEU A 98 -18.56 5.85 -0.51
C LEU A 98 -17.69 7.01 -0.06
N VAL A 99 -17.85 8.22 -0.63
CA VAL A 99 -17.02 9.36 -0.22
C VAL A 99 -17.28 9.73 1.25
N PRO A 100 -18.54 9.93 1.69
CA PRO A 100 -18.83 10.18 3.11
C PRO A 100 -18.45 9.01 4.02
N LEU A 101 -18.62 7.76 3.56
CA LEU A 101 -18.18 6.60 4.33
C LEU A 101 -16.66 6.62 4.54
N LEU A 102 -15.89 6.97 3.51
CA LEU A 102 -14.44 7.07 3.60
C LEU A 102 -14.03 8.22 4.54
N ASP A 103 -14.75 9.36 4.52
CA ASP A 103 -14.58 10.46 5.47
C ASP A 103 -14.83 10.04 6.93
N ILE A 104 -15.89 9.28 7.18
CA ILE A 104 -16.19 8.75 8.51
C ILE A 104 -15.10 7.76 8.93
N LEU A 105 -14.75 6.80 8.08
CA LEU A 105 -13.77 5.76 8.40
C LEU A 105 -12.37 6.32 8.65
N GLN A 106 -11.94 7.35 7.92
CA GLN A 106 -10.64 7.99 8.16
C GLN A 106 -10.56 8.74 9.48
N SER A 107 -11.70 9.19 10.02
CA SER A 107 -11.74 9.92 11.30
C SER A 107 -11.56 9.00 12.52
N ILE A 108 -11.76 7.69 12.35
CA ILE A 108 -11.65 6.71 13.43
C ILE A 108 -10.16 6.46 13.71
N PRO A 109 -9.65 6.77 14.91
CA PRO A 109 -8.26 6.50 15.24
C PRO A 109 -8.00 5.00 15.22
N VAL A 110 -6.94 4.61 14.52
CA VAL A 110 -6.49 3.21 14.42
C VAL A 110 -6.32 2.58 15.82
N LEU A 111 -5.73 3.33 16.74
CA LEU A 111 -5.58 2.91 18.15
C LEU A 111 -6.90 2.59 18.85
N GLY A 112 -8.01 3.22 18.45
CA GLY A 112 -9.31 3.06 19.08
C GLY A 112 -9.95 1.70 18.85
N PHE A 113 -9.74 1.10 17.68
CA PHE A 113 -10.26 -0.25 17.37
C PHE A 113 -9.18 -1.34 17.40
N MET A 114 -7.91 -0.97 17.58
CA MET A 114 -6.76 -1.90 17.62
C MET A 114 -6.98 -3.12 18.53
N PRO A 115 -7.29 -2.97 19.84
CA PRO A 115 -7.33 -4.12 20.74
C PRO A 115 -8.44 -5.10 20.32
N GLY A 116 -9.59 -4.57 19.92
CA GLY A 116 -10.72 -5.39 19.45
C GLY A 116 -10.39 -6.17 18.19
N LEU A 117 -9.74 -5.54 17.21
CA LEU A 117 -9.33 -6.20 15.97
C LEU A 117 -8.30 -7.31 16.24
N ILE A 118 -7.26 -7.02 17.04
CA ILE A 118 -6.22 -7.99 17.39
C ILE A 118 -6.84 -9.19 18.10
N LEU A 119 -7.68 -8.96 19.12
CA LEU A 119 -8.33 -10.05 19.85
C LEU A 119 -9.26 -10.88 18.95
N ALA A 120 -10.00 -10.25 18.05
CA ALA A 120 -10.88 -10.96 17.11
C ALA A 120 -10.09 -11.84 16.15
N LEU A 121 -9.00 -11.34 15.58
CA LEU A 121 -8.18 -12.10 14.62
C LEU A 121 -7.33 -13.19 15.30
N VAL A 122 -6.83 -12.94 16.51
CA VAL A 122 -6.18 -13.98 17.32
C VAL A 122 -7.17 -15.08 17.70
N ALA A 123 -8.42 -14.73 18.04
CA ALA A 123 -9.46 -15.71 18.32
C ALA A 123 -9.87 -16.53 17.09
N LEU A 124 -9.83 -15.94 15.90
CA LEU A 124 -10.09 -16.64 14.62
C LEU A 124 -8.94 -17.58 14.23
N PHE A 125 -7.70 -17.25 14.60
CA PHE A 125 -6.50 -18.04 14.30
C PHE A 125 -5.71 -18.36 15.58
N PRO A 126 -6.25 -19.17 16.51
CA PRO A 126 -5.67 -19.34 17.84
C PRO A 126 -4.32 -20.07 17.82
N HIS A 127 -4.07 -20.92 16.81
CA HIS A 127 -2.90 -21.79 16.77
C HIS A 127 -1.69 -21.20 16.03
N ASN A 128 -1.88 -20.15 15.22
CA ASN A 128 -0.83 -19.59 14.37
C ASN A 128 -0.73 -18.06 14.51
N ASN A 129 0.44 -17.50 14.17
CA ASN A 129 0.67 -16.05 14.17
C ASN A 129 -0.14 -15.27 13.11
N ILE A 130 -0.84 -15.96 12.20
CA ILE A 130 -1.66 -15.37 11.14
C ILE A 130 -2.61 -14.29 11.68
N GLY A 131 -3.24 -14.51 12.84
CA GLY A 131 -4.16 -13.55 13.42
C GLY A 131 -3.49 -12.22 13.74
N LEU A 132 -2.31 -12.26 14.37
CA LEU A 132 -1.53 -11.06 14.70
C LEU A 132 -0.96 -10.38 13.45
N GLU A 133 -0.43 -11.16 12.52
CA GLU A 133 0.12 -10.66 11.26
C GLU A 133 -0.95 -9.95 10.41
N LEU A 134 -2.13 -10.57 10.29
CA LEU A 134 -3.26 -9.98 9.58
C LEU A 134 -3.77 -8.72 10.28
N ALA A 135 -3.80 -8.71 11.62
CA ALA A 135 -4.13 -7.53 12.39
C ALA A 135 -3.15 -6.40 12.05
N ALA A 136 -1.84 -6.64 12.15
CA ALA A 136 -0.82 -5.64 11.83
C ALA A 136 -0.97 -5.11 10.39
N VAL A 137 -1.19 -5.99 9.41
CA VAL A 137 -1.38 -5.60 7.99
C VAL A 137 -2.64 -4.75 7.79
N ILE A 138 -3.78 -5.13 8.39
CA ILE A 138 -5.03 -4.36 8.31
C ILE A 138 -4.84 -2.99 8.96
N MET A 139 -4.15 -2.94 10.09
CA MET A 139 -3.91 -1.70 10.81
C MET A 139 -3.03 -0.74 10.01
N ILE A 140 -1.96 -1.23 9.39
CA ILE A 140 -1.14 -0.42 8.48
C ILE A 140 -1.95 0.01 7.24
N PHE A 141 -2.74 -0.91 6.68
CA PHE A 141 -3.61 -0.64 5.53
C PHE A 141 -4.55 0.54 5.80
N THR A 142 -5.17 0.60 6.99
CA THR A 142 -6.04 1.71 7.35
C THR A 142 -5.30 3.04 7.36
N GLY A 143 -4.05 3.08 7.84
CA GLY A 143 -3.22 4.29 7.77
C GLY A 143 -2.82 4.72 6.35
N GLN A 144 -2.75 3.78 5.41
CA GLN A 144 -2.25 4.02 4.05
C GLN A 144 -3.37 4.34 3.04
N ALA A 145 -4.55 3.75 3.20
CA ALA A 145 -5.56 3.72 2.14
C ALA A 145 -6.24 5.07 1.87
N TRP A 146 -6.44 5.91 2.89
CA TRP A 146 -7.32 7.09 2.80
C TRP A 146 -6.82 8.15 1.81
N ASN A 147 -5.62 8.69 2.03
CA ASN A 147 -5.05 9.77 1.20
C ASN A 147 -4.90 9.37 -0.27
N MET A 148 -4.44 8.14 -0.52
CA MET A 148 -4.33 7.58 -1.87
C MET A 148 -5.69 7.50 -2.56
N THR A 149 -6.72 7.06 -1.84
CA THR A 149 -8.07 6.89 -2.40
C THR A 149 -8.71 8.22 -2.75
N PHE A 150 -8.62 9.23 -1.86
CA PHE A 150 -9.08 10.58 -2.18
C PHE A 150 -8.32 11.18 -3.35
N SER A 151 -6.99 11.09 -3.35
CA SER A 151 -6.18 11.62 -4.45
C SER A 151 -6.58 11.00 -5.79
N TYR A 152 -6.74 9.67 -5.83
CA TYR A 152 -7.16 8.98 -7.04
C TYR A 152 -8.56 9.39 -7.48
N TYR A 153 -9.53 9.40 -6.54
CA TYR A 153 -10.90 9.86 -6.78
C TYR A 153 -10.93 11.27 -7.38
N HIS A 154 -10.27 12.24 -6.74
CA HIS A 154 -10.22 13.62 -7.22
C HIS A 154 -9.52 13.75 -8.57
N SER A 155 -8.43 13.01 -8.79
CA SER A 155 -7.73 12.99 -10.08
C SER A 155 -8.61 12.49 -11.22
N LEU A 156 -9.47 11.49 -10.97
CA LEU A 156 -10.43 11.00 -11.97
C LEU A 156 -11.53 12.02 -12.27
N ARG A 157 -11.97 12.77 -11.25
CA ARG A 157 -13.00 13.81 -11.40
C ARG A 157 -12.47 15.05 -12.13
N SER A 158 -11.19 15.37 -11.95
CA SER A 158 -10.54 16.54 -12.56
C SER A 158 -9.98 16.31 -13.97
N VAL A 159 -10.24 15.14 -14.59
CA VAL A 159 -9.91 14.93 -16.02
C VAL A 159 -10.67 15.94 -16.87
N PRO A 160 -10.00 16.80 -17.68
CA PRO A 160 -10.63 17.78 -18.55
C PRO A 160 -11.64 17.17 -19.52
N ASP A 161 -12.72 17.90 -19.81
CA ASP A 161 -13.78 17.40 -20.68
C ASP A 161 -13.32 17.19 -22.12
N ASP A 162 -12.40 18.02 -22.64
CA ASP A 162 -11.79 17.83 -23.97
C ASP A 162 -11.17 16.42 -24.14
N LEU A 163 -10.47 15.93 -23.12
CA LEU A 163 -9.88 14.58 -23.16
C LEU A 163 -10.96 13.49 -23.10
N ARG A 164 -12.10 13.75 -22.44
CA ARG A 164 -13.25 12.84 -22.39
C ARG A 164 -13.97 12.80 -23.74
N GLU A 165 -14.11 13.95 -24.39
CA GLU A 165 -14.69 14.07 -25.74
C GLU A 165 -13.83 13.34 -26.76
N VAL A 166 -12.50 13.51 -26.72
CA VAL A 166 -11.57 12.72 -27.55
C VAL A 166 -11.79 11.22 -27.33
N ALA A 167 -11.86 10.76 -26.09
CA ALA A 167 -12.13 9.34 -25.81
C ALA A 167 -13.50 8.87 -26.34
N ALA A 168 -14.51 9.75 -26.40
CA ALA A 168 -15.82 9.46 -26.97
C ALA A 168 -15.77 9.36 -28.50
N VAL A 169 -15.07 10.30 -29.17
CA VAL A 169 -14.87 10.30 -30.63
C VAL A 169 -14.13 9.03 -31.08
N TYR A 170 -13.07 8.65 -30.37
CA TYR A 170 -12.35 7.39 -30.62
C TYR A 170 -13.10 6.13 -30.15
N ARG A 171 -14.32 6.27 -29.60
CA ARG A 171 -15.16 5.18 -29.09
C ARG A 171 -14.41 4.24 -28.15
N PHE A 172 -13.60 4.81 -27.24
CA PHE A 172 -12.88 4.02 -26.25
C PHE A 172 -13.87 3.26 -25.37
N SER A 173 -13.68 1.93 -25.30
CA SER A 173 -14.30 1.10 -24.28
C SER A 173 -13.89 1.59 -22.89
N TRP A 174 -14.68 1.22 -21.87
CA TRP A 174 -14.39 1.52 -20.47
C TRP A 174 -12.94 1.19 -20.08
N TRP A 175 -12.42 0.03 -20.51
CA TRP A 175 -11.06 -0.38 -20.19
C TRP A 175 -9.99 0.41 -20.96
N GLN A 176 -10.27 0.82 -22.19
CA GLN A 176 -9.38 1.72 -22.93
C GLN A 176 -9.34 3.09 -22.28
N ARG A 177 -10.49 3.64 -21.88
CA ARG A 177 -10.56 4.91 -21.16
C ARG A 177 -9.77 4.87 -19.85
N LEU A 178 -9.97 3.82 -19.07
CA LEU A 178 -9.23 3.63 -17.81
C LEU A 178 -7.72 3.55 -18.04
N LYS A 179 -7.28 2.71 -18.98
CA LYS A 179 -5.86 2.44 -19.22
C LYS A 179 -5.11 3.60 -19.91
N TRP A 180 -5.75 4.28 -20.86
CA TRP A 180 -5.06 5.22 -21.76
C TRP A 180 -5.29 6.68 -21.41
N LEU A 181 -6.34 7.00 -20.64
CA LEU A 181 -6.65 8.38 -20.25
C LEU A 181 -6.60 8.54 -18.73
N GLU A 182 -7.44 7.80 -18.01
CA GLU A 182 -7.72 8.05 -16.59
C GLU A 182 -6.56 7.66 -15.67
N LEU A 183 -5.99 6.47 -15.82
CA LEU A 183 -4.81 6.05 -15.05
C LEU A 183 -3.58 6.93 -15.32
N PRO A 184 -3.19 7.19 -16.58
CA PRO A 184 -2.12 8.13 -16.90
C PRO A 184 -2.28 9.48 -16.19
N TYR A 185 -3.46 10.09 -16.32
CA TYR A 185 -3.76 11.39 -15.71
C TYR A 185 -3.63 11.36 -14.18
N ALA A 186 -4.17 10.32 -13.53
CA ALA A 186 -4.11 10.17 -12.08
C ALA A 186 -2.75 9.68 -11.55
N THR A 187 -1.83 9.24 -12.42
CA THR A 187 -0.59 8.54 -12.00
C THR A 187 0.28 9.42 -11.11
N LEU A 188 0.49 10.68 -11.47
CA LEU A 188 1.39 11.55 -10.72
C LEU A 188 0.87 11.81 -9.29
N GLY A 189 -0.42 12.17 -9.18
CA GLY A 189 -1.08 12.36 -7.89
C GLY A 189 -1.08 11.08 -7.04
N LEU A 190 -1.37 9.93 -7.67
CA LEU A 190 -1.37 8.64 -6.99
C LEU A 190 0.02 8.24 -6.48
N VAL A 191 1.09 8.49 -7.25
CA VAL A 191 2.47 8.18 -6.83
C VAL A 191 2.89 9.06 -5.66
N TRP A 192 2.59 10.36 -5.71
CA TRP A 192 2.88 11.26 -4.59
C TRP A 192 2.15 10.85 -3.31
N ASN A 193 0.85 10.59 -3.42
CA ASN A 193 0.04 10.17 -2.27
C ASN A 193 0.41 8.77 -1.79
N SER A 194 0.90 7.89 -2.67
CA SER A 194 1.45 6.60 -2.27
C SER A 194 2.69 6.74 -1.38
N MET A 195 3.60 7.67 -1.71
CA MET A 195 4.79 7.95 -0.89
C MET A 195 4.38 8.47 0.49
N LEU A 196 3.46 9.44 0.53
CA LEU A 196 2.95 10.02 1.77
C LEU A 196 2.22 8.97 2.63
N SER A 197 1.37 8.15 2.02
CA SER A 197 0.69 7.04 2.70
C SER A 197 1.68 6.03 3.26
N MET A 198 2.73 5.66 2.52
CA MET A 198 3.76 4.76 3.02
C MET A 198 4.44 5.32 4.27
N ALA A 199 4.69 6.64 4.30
CA ALA A 199 5.22 7.33 5.48
C ALA A 199 4.31 7.17 6.70
N GLY A 200 2.98 7.30 6.53
CA GLY A 200 2.00 7.01 7.58
C GLY A 200 2.01 5.56 8.04
N GLY A 201 2.25 4.61 7.13
CA GLY A 201 2.36 3.19 7.45
C GLY A 201 3.52 2.86 8.41
N TRP A 202 4.64 3.59 8.34
CA TRP A 202 5.79 3.41 9.23
C TRP A 202 5.45 3.70 10.70
N PHE A 203 4.61 4.71 10.94
CA PHE A 203 4.13 5.03 12.29
C PHE A 203 3.34 3.87 12.90
N PHE A 204 2.48 3.24 12.11
CA PHE A 204 1.68 2.10 12.56
C PHE A 204 2.48 0.82 12.76
N LEU A 205 3.58 0.60 12.02
CA LEU A 205 4.44 -0.57 12.24
C LEU A 205 4.95 -0.65 13.68
N MET A 206 5.41 0.48 14.22
CA MET A 206 5.94 0.56 15.58
C MET A 206 4.91 0.11 16.61
N ILE A 207 3.68 0.60 16.46
CA ILE A 207 2.56 0.34 17.37
C ILE A 207 2.09 -1.12 17.25
N ASN A 208 1.92 -1.61 16.02
CA ASN A 208 1.37 -2.95 15.76
C ASN A 208 2.35 -4.06 16.15
N GLU A 209 3.66 -3.82 16.07
CA GLU A 209 4.67 -4.81 16.43
C GLU A 209 4.96 -4.86 17.94
N ALA A 210 4.63 -3.79 18.67
CA ALA A 210 4.93 -3.64 20.10
C ALA A 210 3.70 -3.77 21.02
N PHE A 211 2.55 -4.24 20.50
CA PHE A 211 1.29 -4.19 21.24
C PHE A 211 1.27 -5.12 22.46
N ARG A 212 0.86 -4.56 23.61
CA ARG A 212 0.63 -5.25 24.87
C ARG A 212 -0.75 -4.88 25.41
N LEU A 213 -1.46 -5.86 25.97
CA LEU A 213 -2.78 -5.65 26.56
C LEU A 213 -2.85 -6.31 27.95
N GLY A 214 -2.74 -5.50 29.00
CA GLY A 214 -2.61 -5.99 30.38
C GLY A 214 -1.38 -6.91 30.49
N ASP A 215 -1.59 -8.13 30.98
CA ASP A 215 -0.53 -9.14 31.11
C ASP A 215 -0.27 -9.93 29.82
N ARG A 216 -1.05 -9.71 28.75
CA ARG A 216 -0.86 -10.41 27.48
C ARG A 216 0.03 -9.62 26.54
N ASP A 217 1.11 -10.25 26.11
CA ASP A 217 2.04 -9.70 25.14
C ASP A 217 1.68 -10.19 23.72
N PHE A 218 1.31 -9.26 22.83
CA PHE A 218 0.92 -9.54 21.45
C PHE A 218 1.96 -8.99 20.46
N ARG A 219 3.24 -9.08 20.83
CA ARG A 219 4.36 -8.61 20.02
C ARG A 219 4.61 -9.47 18.79
N LEU A 220 5.02 -8.81 17.71
CA LEU A 220 5.50 -9.42 16.47
C LEU A 220 6.97 -9.08 16.25
N PRO A 221 7.79 -10.00 15.72
CA PRO A 221 9.18 -9.70 15.43
C PRO A 221 9.26 -8.63 14.34
N GLY A 222 9.95 -7.54 14.65
CA GLY A 222 10.04 -6.38 13.77
C GLY A 222 10.74 -5.20 14.46
N ILE A 223 11.04 -4.16 13.68
CA ILE A 223 11.82 -3.01 14.15
C ILE A 223 11.08 -2.25 15.28
N GLY A 224 9.74 -2.29 15.28
CA GLY A 224 8.91 -1.71 16.32
C GLY A 224 9.05 -2.41 17.65
N SER A 225 8.96 -3.74 17.65
CA SER A 225 9.19 -4.56 18.85
C SER A 225 10.62 -4.38 19.39
N TYR A 226 11.62 -4.31 18.50
CA TYR A 226 13.02 -4.06 18.85
C TYR A 226 13.19 -2.71 19.54
N MET A 227 12.65 -1.63 18.96
CA MET A 227 12.72 -0.30 19.58
C MET A 227 11.99 -0.29 20.92
N SER A 228 10.79 -0.87 21.01
CA SER A 228 10.02 -0.92 22.25
C SER A 228 10.79 -1.63 23.36
N VAL A 229 11.44 -2.76 23.07
CA VAL A 229 12.26 -3.49 24.05
C VAL A 229 13.52 -2.72 24.43
N ALA A 230 14.18 -2.07 23.46
CA ALA A 230 15.33 -1.21 23.75
C ALA A 230 14.96 -0.05 24.68
N VAL A 231 13.79 0.56 24.48
CA VAL A 231 13.22 1.59 25.35
C VAL A 231 12.91 1.05 26.74
N ASP A 232 12.23 -0.09 26.83
CA ASP A 232 11.90 -0.75 28.10
C ASP A 232 13.17 -1.06 28.93
N GLN A 233 14.29 -1.40 28.26
CA GLN A 233 15.57 -1.75 28.90
C GLN A 233 16.53 -0.55 29.09
N GLY A 234 16.16 0.66 28.67
CA GLY A 234 17.04 1.83 28.73
C GLY A 234 18.31 1.73 27.89
N ARG A 235 18.34 0.87 26.87
CA ARG A 235 19.51 0.59 26.03
C ARG A 235 19.62 1.56 24.86
N THR A 236 20.29 2.69 25.10
CA THR A 236 20.48 3.76 24.09
C THR A 236 21.25 3.27 22.85
N ASP A 237 22.20 2.35 23.03
CA ASP A 237 22.94 1.72 21.93
C ASP A 237 21.99 0.99 20.97
N ALA A 238 21.08 0.16 21.51
CA ALA A 238 20.07 -0.53 20.74
C ALA A 238 19.11 0.45 20.05
N MET A 239 18.65 1.49 20.74
CA MET A 239 17.80 2.53 20.13
C MET A 239 18.48 3.18 18.92
N LEU A 240 19.78 3.50 19.00
CA LEU A 240 20.53 4.06 17.88
C LEU A 240 20.64 3.09 16.70
N TYR A 241 20.87 1.80 16.95
CA TYR A 241 20.87 0.80 15.89
C TYR A 241 19.50 0.69 15.20
N ALA A 242 18.40 0.76 15.95
CA ALA A 242 17.05 0.75 15.40
C ALA A 242 16.76 1.99 14.53
N ILE A 243 17.16 3.19 14.98
CA ILE A 243 17.05 4.43 14.18
C ILE A 243 17.87 4.32 12.89
N GLY A 244 19.09 3.81 12.97
CA GLY A 244 19.95 3.58 11.81
C GLY A 244 19.33 2.60 10.82
N ALA A 245 18.83 1.46 11.30
CA ALA A 245 18.14 0.47 10.47
C ALA A 245 16.86 1.02 9.82
N MET A 246 16.07 1.79 10.55
CA MET A 246 14.85 2.42 10.02
C MET A 246 15.17 3.47 8.95
N THR A 247 16.18 4.31 9.19
CA THR A 247 16.66 5.29 8.20
C THR A 247 17.14 4.60 6.93
N LEU A 248 17.97 3.55 7.08
CA LEU A 248 18.48 2.78 5.95
C LEU A 248 17.34 2.11 5.16
N MET A 249 16.34 1.55 5.85
CA MET A 249 15.16 0.98 5.23
C MET A 249 14.39 2.02 4.41
N ILE A 250 14.10 3.19 4.99
CA ILE A 250 13.36 4.27 4.32
C ILE A 250 14.12 4.74 3.06
N VAL A 251 15.43 4.99 3.17
CA VAL A 251 16.27 5.38 2.04
C VAL A 251 16.31 4.28 0.97
N ALA A 252 16.41 3.01 1.37
CA ALA A 252 16.40 1.90 0.43
C ALA A 252 15.08 1.82 -0.34
N VAL A 253 13.94 1.95 0.35
CA VAL A 253 12.61 1.96 -0.29
C VAL A 253 12.46 3.17 -1.21
N ASP A 254 12.91 4.36 -0.79
CA ASP A 254 12.93 5.56 -1.63
C ASP A 254 13.73 5.33 -2.93
N GLN A 255 14.96 4.86 -2.84
CA GLN A 255 15.83 4.71 -4.02
C GLN A 255 15.41 3.56 -4.94
N VAL A 256 14.92 2.45 -4.38
CA VAL A 256 14.61 1.21 -5.11
C VAL A 256 13.18 1.19 -5.65
N LEU A 257 12.22 1.75 -4.91
CA LEU A 257 10.80 1.69 -5.24
C LEU A 257 10.27 3.05 -5.71
N TRP A 258 10.40 4.09 -4.89
CA TRP A 258 9.75 5.38 -5.17
C TRP A 258 10.40 6.17 -6.30
N ARG A 259 11.71 6.40 -6.23
CA ARG A 259 12.45 7.23 -7.20
C ARG A 259 12.32 6.72 -8.65
N PRO A 260 12.39 5.42 -8.95
CA PRO A 260 12.08 4.88 -10.29
C PRO A 260 10.64 5.15 -10.73
N VAL A 261 9.68 5.01 -9.83
CA VAL A 261 8.25 5.18 -10.11
C VAL A 261 7.93 6.65 -10.36
N VAL A 262 8.51 7.58 -9.59
CA VAL A 262 8.41 9.02 -9.78
C VAL A 262 8.95 9.43 -11.15
N VAL A 263 10.17 9.00 -11.50
CA VAL A 263 10.77 9.27 -12.83
C VAL A 263 9.89 8.72 -13.95
N TRP A 264 9.27 7.56 -13.76
CA TRP A 264 8.33 7.00 -14.73
C TRP A 264 7.01 7.78 -14.81
N ALA A 265 6.51 8.30 -13.68
CA ALA A 265 5.26 9.05 -13.59
C ALA A 265 5.35 10.43 -14.23
N GLN A 266 6.52 11.07 -14.23
CA GLN A 266 6.74 12.40 -14.81
C GLN A 266 6.36 12.51 -16.28
N LYS A 267 6.42 11.43 -17.06
CA LYS A 267 5.99 11.43 -18.46
C LYS A 267 4.49 11.72 -18.65
N PHE A 268 3.71 11.59 -17.58
CA PHE A 268 2.27 11.86 -17.56
C PHE A 268 1.92 13.24 -16.99
N ARG A 269 2.93 14.04 -16.62
CA ARG A 269 2.73 15.41 -16.16
C ARG A 269 2.20 16.23 -17.33
N VAL A 270 0.94 16.67 -17.20
CA VAL A 270 0.30 17.57 -18.15
C VAL A 270 0.68 18.99 -17.72
N GLU A 271 1.80 19.50 -18.23
CA GLU A 271 2.21 20.90 -18.07
C GLU A 271 2.18 21.60 -19.43
N GLU A 272 1.44 22.70 -19.48
CA GLU A 272 1.53 23.68 -20.56
C GLU A 272 2.79 24.52 -20.33
N GLY A 273 3.90 24.13 -20.97
CA GLY A 273 5.06 25.01 -21.17
C GLY A 273 6.14 25.06 -20.08
N GLY A 274 6.74 23.92 -19.71
CA GLY A 274 7.92 23.87 -18.84
C GLY A 274 9.08 23.02 -19.39
N THR A 275 10.31 23.52 -19.31
CA THR A 275 11.54 22.78 -19.63
C THR A 275 11.66 21.58 -18.70
N GLN A 276 11.49 20.37 -19.23
CA GLN A 276 11.61 19.14 -18.44
C GLN A 276 13.07 18.91 -18.02
N GLU A 277 13.40 19.19 -16.75
CA GLU A 277 14.59 18.59 -16.16
C GLU A 277 14.43 17.08 -16.13
N LYS A 278 15.27 16.38 -16.92
CA LYS A 278 15.26 14.92 -16.98
C LYS A 278 15.78 14.35 -15.66
N MET A 279 14.88 14.10 -14.70
CA MET A 279 15.24 13.32 -13.52
C MET A 279 15.66 11.91 -13.95
N SER A 280 16.79 11.45 -13.42
CA SER A 280 17.30 10.09 -13.67
C SER A 280 17.26 9.27 -12.39
N SER A 281 16.94 7.98 -12.51
CA SER A 281 17.02 7.01 -11.41
C SER A 281 18.08 5.96 -11.74
N TRP A 282 19.08 5.84 -10.88
CA TRP A 282 20.14 4.85 -11.02
C TRP A 282 19.57 3.42 -11.02
N PHE A 283 18.64 3.11 -10.11
CA PHE A 283 18.06 1.77 -10.02
C PHE A 283 17.27 1.41 -11.29
N LEU A 284 16.53 2.39 -11.84
CA LEU A 284 15.82 2.22 -13.10
C LEU A 284 16.79 1.97 -14.28
N ASN A 285 17.96 2.63 -14.27
CA ASN A 285 19.02 2.38 -15.24
C ASN A 285 19.64 0.99 -15.06
N TRP A 286 19.85 0.54 -13.81
CA TRP A 286 20.32 -0.82 -13.50
C TRP A 286 19.33 -1.89 -13.98
N LEU A 287 18.04 -1.72 -13.70
CA LEU A 287 16.96 -2.61 -14.14
C LEU A 287 16.83 -2.68 -15.67
N ARG A 288 17.00 -1.54 -16.37
CA ARG A 288 17.01 -1.48 -17.84
C ARG A 288 18.25 -2.13 -18.45
N ARG A 289 19.37 -2.16 -17.74
CA ARG A 289 20.64 -2.77 -18.19
C ARG A 289 20.74 -4.26 -17.90
N SER A 290 19.93 -4.78 -16.96
CA SER A 290 19.87 -6.22 -16.63
C SER A 290 19.25 -7.04 -17.75
N ARG A 291 19.93 -8.13 -18.14
CA ARG A 291 19.60 -8.92 -19.33
C ARG A 291 18.61 -10.03 -19.04
N LEU A 292 18.68 -10.59 -17.84
CA LEU A 292 17.66 -11.52 -17.31
C LEU A 292 16.26 -10.90 -17.40
N LEU A 293 16.13 -9.63 -17.03
CA LEU A 293 14.86 -8.91 -17.11
C LEU A 293 14.47 -8.57 -18.55
N ALA A 294 15.43 -8.37 -19.46
CA ALA A 294 15.16 -8.21 -20.88
C ALA A 294 14.62 -9.51 -21.52
N VAL A 295 15.17 -10.67 -21.14
CA VAL A 295 14.72 -12.00 -21.58
C VAL A 295 13.34 -12.32 -21.02
N LEU A 296 13.09 -12.08 -19.72
CA LEU A 296 11.76 -12.22 -19.11
C LEU A 296 10.72 -11.31 -19.78
N ARG A 297 11.08 -10.06 -20.08
CA ARG A 297 10.20 -9.13 -20.83
C ARG A 297 9.93 -9.61 -22.25
N GLN A 298 10.90 -10.19 -22.95
CA GLN A 298 10.69 -10.77 -24.28
C GLN A 298 9.77 -12.00 -24.23
N LEU A 299 9.95 -12.89 -23.25
CA LEU A 299 9.06 -14.03 -23.02
C LEU A 299 7.64 -13.56 -22.70
N GLY A 300 7.49 -12.60 -21.78
CA GLY A 300 6.19 -11.99 -21.44
C GLY A 300 5.53 -11.32 -22.64
N ARG A 301 6.30 -10.62 -23.49
CA ARG A 301 5.78 -10.04 -24.76
C ARG A 301 5.36 -11.10 -25.76
N ARG A 302 6.06 -12.24 -25.87
CA ARG A 302 5.66 -13.36 -26.75
C ARG A 302 4.36 -14.01 -26.30
N VAL A 303 4.16 -14.18 -24.99
CA VAL A 303 2.89 -14.69 -24.42
C VAL A 303 1.78 -13.65 -24.58
N GLY A 304 2.06 -12.39 -24.27
CA GLY A 304 1.12 -11.28 -24.40
C GLY A 304 0.67 -11.03 -25.84
N THR A 305 1.56 -11.15 -26.83
CA THR A 305 1.23 -11.02 -28.26
C THR A 305 0.45 -12.22 -28.78
N ARG A 306 0.68 -13.44 -28.26
CA ARG A 306 -0.18 -14.61 -28.56
C ARG A 306 -1.60 -14.44 -28.01
N LEU A 307 -1.73 -13.93 -26.78
CA LEU A 307 -3.03 -13.61 -26.18
C LEU A 307 -3.72 -12.43 -26.89
N ALA A 308 -2.96 -11.39 -27.26
CA ALA A 308 -3.47 -10.24 -27.99
C ALA A 308 -3.88 -10.60 -29.43
N ARG A 309 -3.13 -11.45 -30.14
CA ARG A 309 -3.54 -11.99 -31.46
C ARG A 309 -4.78 -12.87 -31.35
N ARG A 310 -4.93 -13.68 -30.30
CA ARG A 310 -6.17 -14.42 -30.03
C ARG A 310 -7.37 -13.49 -29.76
N ARG A 311 -7.14 -12.31 -29.18
CA ARG A 311 -8.17 -11.26 -28.99
C ARG A 311 -8.43 -10.40 -30.23
N ALA A 312 -7.41 -10.17 -31.07
CA ALA A 312 -7.49 -9.30 -32.24
C ALA A 312 -8.18 -9.93 -33.46
N ILE A 313 -8.36 -11.27 -33.48
CA ILE A 313 -9.00 -12.00 -34.59
C ILE A 313 -10.51 -12.23 -34.36
N ARG A 314 -11.08 -11.70 -33.28
CA ARG A 314 -12.54 -11.51 -33.23
C ARG A 314 -12.82 -10.07 -33.61
N PRO A 315 -13.51 -9.80 -34.75
CA PRO A 315 -14.26 -8.56 -34.87
C PRO A 315 -15.12 -8.50 -33.60
N GLY A 316 -14.87 -7.51 -32.74
CA GLY A 316 -15.80 -7.24 -31.67
C GLY A 316 -17.16 -7.07 -32.34
N PRO A 317 -18.23 -7.74 -31.88
CA PRO A 317 -19.56 -7.46 -32.42
C PRO A 317 -19.74 -5.95 -32.37
N THR A 318 -20.34 -5.38 -33.42
CA THR A 318 -20.80 -4.01 -33.47
C THR A 318 -21.70 -3.82 -32.27
N THR A 319 -21.12 -3.44 -31.14
CA THR A 319 -21.88 -3.11 -29.96
C THR A 319 -22.53 -1.79 -30.32
N GLN A 320 -23.79 -1.88 -30.74
CA GLN A 320 -24.79 -0.89 -30.33
C GLN A 320 -24.49 -0.53 -28.87
N PRO A 321 -24.68 0.72 -28.42
CA PRO A 321 -24.58 1.03 -27.02
C PRO A 321 -25.63 0.19 -26.30
N VAL A 322 -25.25 -1.02 -25.87
CA VAL A 322 -25.92 -1.74 -24.82
C VAL A 322 -25.75 -0.77 -23.68
N ALA A 323 -26.80 -0.01 -23.39
CA ALA A 323 -26.92 0.80 -22.21
C ALA A 323 -26.28 -0.05 -21.12
N ALA A 324 -25.10 0.37 -20.64
CA ALA A 324 -24.35 -0.40 -19.67
C ALA A 324 -25.39 -0.70 -18.60
N ARG A 325 -25.81 -1.97 -18.48
CA ARG A 325 -26.76 -2.37 -17.45
C ARG A 325 -26.04 -1.94 -16.19
N GLN A 326 -26.49 -0.81 -15.63
CA GLN A 326 -25.96 -0.28 -14.41
C GLN A 326 -25.96 -1.49 -13.47
N PRO A 327 -24.85 -1.82 -12.79
CA PRO A 327 -24.92 -2.81 -11.71
C PRO A 327 -26.04 -2.31 -10.82
N ALA A 328 -27.17 -3.02 -10.89
CA ALA A 328 -28.42 -2.30 -10.81
C ALA A 328 -28.54 -1.70 -9.42
N ALA A 329 -29.02 -0.46 -9.33
CA ALA A 329 -28.92 0.37 -8.12
C ALA A 329 -29.34 -0.36 -6.83
N TRP A 330 -30.20 -1.37 -6.93
CA TRP A 330 -30.55 -2.32 -5.87
C TRP A 330 -29.34 -3.00 -5.19
N LEU A 331 -28.28 -3.37 -5.92
CA LEU A 331 -27.06 -3.96 -5.36
C LEU A 331 -26.32 -2.96 -4.46
N GLY A 332 -26.25 -1.70 -4.89
CA GLY A 332 -25.72 -0.61 -4.07
C GLY A 332 -26.58 -0.36 -2.82
N VAL A 333 -27.90 -0.39 -2.97
CA VAL A 333 -28.85 -0.25 -1.85
C VAL A 333 -28.77 -1.42 -0.87
N ILE A 334 -28.62 -2.66 -1.36
CA ILE A 334 -28.44 -3.85 -0.50
C ILE A 334 -27.12 -3.77 0.27
N LEU A 335 -26.02 -3.42 -0.41
CA LEU A 335 -24.73 -3.26 0.25
C LEU A 335 -24.77 -2.15 1.30
N LEU A 336 -25.44 -1.03 1.00
CA LEU A 336 -25.67 0.04 1.96
C LEU A 336 -26.52 -0.44 3.15
N ALA A 337 -27.62 -1.15 2.91
CA ALA A 337 -28.48 -1.68 3.96
C ALA A 337 -27.73 -2.68 4.87
N LEU A 338 -26.93 -3.57 4.28
CA LEU A 338 -26.07 -4.50 5.02
C LEU A 338 -25.02 -3.77 5.86
N LEU A 339 -24.40 -2.72 5.30
CA LEU A 339 -23.44 -1.90 6.03
C LEU A 339 -24.11 -1.19 7.22
N LEU A 340 -25.27 -0.56 7.01
CA LEU A 340 -26.03 0.11 8.07
C LEU A 340 -26.47 -0.87 9.16
N ALA A 341 -26.91 -2.08 8.78
CA ALA A 341 -27.25 -3.13 9.74
C ALA A 341 -26.03 -3.59 10.55
N ALA A 342 -24.88 -3.76 9.91
CA ALA A 342 -23.63 -4.12 10.60
C ALA A 342 -23.17 -3.02 11.57
N LEU A 343 -23.28 -1.74 11.16
CA LEU A 343 -22.95 -0.60 12.02
C LEU A 343 -23.92 -0.49 13.21
N ALA A 344 -25.23 -0.67 12.98
CA ALA A 344 -26.23 -0.66 14.05
C ALA A 344 -26.01 -1.80 15.05
N PHE A 345 -25.71 -3.01 14.56
CA PHE A 345 -25.34 -4.14 15.40
C PHE A 345 -24.05 -3.87 16.20
N GLY A 346 -23.04 -3.28 15.56
CA GLY A 346 -21.80 -2.86 16.21
C GLY A 346 -22.04 -1.84 17.32
N ALA A 347 -22.84 -0.81 17.05
CA ALA A 347 -23.22 0.20 18.04
C ALA A 347 -24.00 -0.42 19.21
N TRP A 348 -24.98 -1.28 18.93
CA TRP A 348 -25.72 -2.00 19.97
C TRP A 348 -24.78 -2.84 20.85
N LYS A 349 -23.88 -3.62 20.25
CA LYS A 349 -22.91 -4.43 20.99
C LYS A 349 -21.94 -3.56 21.81
N LEU A 350 -21.48 -2.44 21.25
CA LEU A 350 -20.63 -1.49 21.95
C LEU A 350 -21.35 -0.90 23.18
N THR A 351 -22.60 -0.46 23.04
CA THR A 351 -23.38 0.05 24.17
C THR A 351 -23.58 -1.02 25.25
N HIS A 352 -23.78 -2.28 24.87
CA HIS A 352 -23.86 -3.38 25.83
C HIS A 352 -22.54 -3.59 26.59
N VAL A 353 -21.39 -3.46 25.93
CA VAL A 353 -20.08 -3.56 26.59
C VAL A 353 -19.83 -2.36 27.51
N LEU A 354 -20.09 -1.14 27.03
CA LEU A 354 -19.88 0.09 27.80
C LEU A 354 -20.78 0.18 29.04
N ARG A 355 -21.98 -0.40 29.00
CA ARG A 355 -22.87 -0.50 30.18
C ARG A 355 -22.31 -1.39 31.30
N ARG A 356 -21.32 -2.23 31.02
CA ARG A 356 -20.65 -3.06 32.04
C ARG A 356 -19.52 -2.32 32.76
N VAL A 357 -19.15 -1.12 32.30
CA VAL A 357 -18.07 -0.31 32.86
C VAL A 357 -18.62 0.54 34.03
N PRO A 358 -18.07 0.40 35.26
CA PRO A 358 -18.51 1.18 36.42
C PRO A 358 -18.38 2.70 36.22
N ALA A 359 -19.28 3.48 36.81
CA ALA A 359 -19.24 4.96 36.75
C ALA A 359 -17.92 5.56 37.28
N VAL A 360 -17.28 4.88 38.24
CA VAL A 360 -15.98 5.28 38.79
C VAL A 360 -14.89 5.21 37.73
N GLU A 361 -14.87 4.18 36.88
CA GLU A 361 -13.88 4.06 35.81
C GLU A 361 -14.05 5.19 34.79
N TRP A 362 -15.28 5.59 34.46
CA TRP A 362 -15.53 6.76 33.62
C TRP A 362 -14.96 8.06 34.21
N GLY A 363 -15.07 8.25 35.53
CA GLY A 363 -14.45 9.37 36.23
C GLY A 363 -12.92 9.36 36.12
N THR A 364 -12.29 8.19 36.30
CA THR A 364 -10.84 8.05 36.16
C THR A 364 -10.35 8.31 34.73
N LEU A 365 -11.07 7.80 33.73
CA LEU A 365 -10.76 8.03 32.31
C LEU A 365 -10.91 9.50 31.94
N GLY A 366 -11.98 10.15 32.40
CA GLY A 366 -12.19 11.59 32.20
C GLY A 366 -11.07 12.44 32.81
N GLY A 367 -10.65 12.12 34.04
CA GLY A 367 -9.53 12.78 34.69
C GLY A 367 -8.20 12.59 33.95
N ALA A 368 -7.89 11.35 33.54
CA ALA A 368 -6.69 11.06 32.76
C ALA A 368 -6.68 11.77 31.40
N ALA A 369 -7.82 11.83 30.71
CA ALA A 369 -7.98 12.56 29.47
C ALA A 369 -7.76 14.06 29.67
N ALA A 370 -8.29 14.66 30.73
CA ALA A 370 -8.10 16.07 31.07
C ALA A 370 -6.62 16.41 31.32
N TRP A 371 -5.89 15.56 32.07
CA TRP A 371 -4.44 15.72 32.26
C TRP A 371 -3.67 15.64 30.95
N THR A 372 -4.04 14.69 30.08
CA THR A 372 -3.40 14.54 28.78
C THR A 372 -3.65 15.75 27.88
N LEU A 373 -4.89 16.25 27.86
CA LEU A 373 -5.27 17.47 27.15
C LEU A 373 -4.50 18.69 27.68
N GLY A 374 -4.45 18.86 29.00
CA GLY A 374 -3.69 19.93 29.65
C GLY A 374 -2.23 19.90 29.23
N ARG A 375 -1.59 18.72 29.24
CA ARG A 375 -0.20 18.54 28.77
C ARG A 375 0.00 18.97 27.32
N VAL A 376 -0.92 18.58 26.43
CA VAL A 376 -0.84 18.95 24.99
C VAL A 376 -1.01 20.45 24.79
N LEU A 377 -1.98 21.07 25.47
CA LEU A 377 -2.20 22.52 25.41
C LEU A 377 -0.98 23.30 25.93
N LEU A 378 -0.38 22.85 27.04
CA LEU A 378 0.83 23.45 27.61
C LEU A 378 2.03 23.33 26.67
N ALA A 379 2.25 22.14 26.08
CA ALA A 379 3.32 21.93 25.11
C ALA A 379 3.11 22.79 23.84
N THR A 380 1.87 22.93 23.39
CA THR A 380 1.52 23.78 22.25
C THR A 380 1.76 25.25 22.57
N ALA A 381 1.31 25.73 23.74
CA ALA A 381 1.53 27.10 24.19
C ALA A 381 3.02 27.43 24.31
N LEU A 382 3.82 26.52 24.88
CA LEU A 382 5.29 26.66 24.95
C LEU A 382 5.94 26.66 23.57
N GLY A 383 5.44 25.87 22.63
CA GLY A 383 5.96 25.83 21.26
C GLY A 383 5.56 27.03 20.40
N THR A 384 4.55 27.81 20.82
CA THR A 384 4.12 29.05 20.16
C THR A 384 4.79 30.32 20.70
N LEU A 385 5.46 30.24 21.85
CA LEU A 385 6.32 31.29 22.41
C LEU A 385 7.71 31.21 21.79
#